data_AF-A0A1Y2PAW5-F1
#
_entry.id   AF-A0A1Y2PAW5-F1
#
_cell.length_a   1.000
_cell.length_b   1.000
_cell.length_c   1.000
_cell.angle_alpha   90.00
_cell.angle_beta   90.00
_cell.angle_gamma   90.00
#
_symmetry.space_group_name_H-M   'P 1'
#
loop_
_entity.id
_entity.type
_entity.pdbx_description
1 polymer ?
#
loop_
_entity_poly.entity_id
_entity_poly.type
_entity_poly.pdbx_seq_one_letter_code
_entity_poly.pdbx_strand_id
1 'polypeptide(L)'
;MIAHLHTYHIKDGTNNQRIQDLESAIRIINQEDRIHRTELGLALDNAIKRKSKGRMLLPKKDAKHMYVFMPLTMKNWDGKEKELELRCIVARYLNPSVNTVIGIGIGTNGKGDSVYDICYHYIPETSDDFIKQAREIQQELGYFENPKYSSNSDYSIEDFKGFGIKY
;
A
#
# COMPACT_ATOMS: atom_id res chain seq x y z
N MET A 1 10.09 14.09 3.02
CA MET A 1 9.39 12.79 2.99
C MET A 1 9.75 11.92 4.18
N ILE A 2 11.00 11.50 4.36
CA ILE A 2 11.42 10.63 5.50
C ILE A 2 11.13 11.28 6.87
N ALA A 3 11.52 12.55 7.07
CA ALA A 3 11.21 13.26 8.32
C ALA A 3 9.70 13.37 8.58
N HIS A 4 8.89 13.52 7.53
CA HIS A 4 7.43 13.59 7.65
C HIS A 4 6.81 12.24 8.06
N LEU A 5 7.30 11.14 7.46
CA LEU A 5 6.92 9.78 7.86
C LEU A 5 7.33 9.49 9.29
N HIS A 6 8.55 9.88 9.69
CA HIS A 6 9.02 9.73 11.06
C HIS A 6 8.15 10.53 12.03
N THR A 7 7.92 11.83 11.82
CA THR A 7 7.08 12.65 12.72
C THR A 7 5.63 12.17 12.78
N TYR A 8 5.08 11.64 11.68
CA TYR A 8 3.71 11.17 11.62
C TYR A 8 3.53 9.81 12.33
N HIS A 9 4.45 8.86 12.11
CA HIS A 9 4.35 7.49 12.61
C HIS A 9 5.10 7.23 13.93
N ILE A 10 6.12 8.03 14.25
CA ILE A 10 6.97 7.87 15.43
C ILE A 10 6.70 9.03 16.40
N LYS A 11 5.92 8.73 17.44
CA LYS A 11 5.58 9.60 18.57
C LYS A 11 6.20 9.06 19.87
N ASP A 12 6.21 9.88 20.92
CA ASP A 12 6.63 9.44 22.26
C ASP A 12 5.81 8.21 22.69
N GLY A 13 6.48 7.11 22.99
CA GLY A 13 5.86 5.82 23.33
C GLY A 13 5.65 4.85 22.16
N THR A 14 6.10 5.19 20.94
CA THR A 14 6.11 4.24 19.81
C THR A 14 7.05 3.07 20.12
N ASN A 15 6.57 1.83 19.97
CA ASN A 15 7.40 0.66 20.24
C ASN A 15 8.50 0.49 19.17
N ASN A 16 9.57 -0.21 19.54
CA ASN A 16 10.69 -0.47 18.63
C ASN A 16 10.28 -1.26 17.37
N GLN A 17 9.27 -2.13 17.48
CA GLN A 17 8.79 -2.92 16.34
C GLN A 17 8.24 -2.01 15.23
N ARG A 18 7.39 -1.05 15.57
CA ARG A 18 6.79 -0.11 14.61
C ARG A 18 7.85 0.77 13.94
N ILE A 19 8.92 1.12 14.66
CA ILE A 19 10.08 1.81 14.08
C ILE A 19 10.78 0.90 13.06
N GLN A 20 11.07 -0.35 13.43
CA GLN A 20 11.72 -1.33 12.54
C GLN A 20 10.87 -1.66 11.31
N ASP A 21 9.56 -1.75 11.47
CA ASP A 21 8.60 -1.99 10.38
C ASP A 21 8.63 -0.84 9.38
N LEU A 22 8.60 0.40 9.87
CA LEU A 22 8.73 1.60 9.03
C LEU A 22 10.08 1.63 8.29
N GLU A 23 11.18 1.38 8.99
CA GLU A 23 12.51 1.32 8.38
C GLU A 23 12.61 0.21 7.32
N SER A 24 12.01 -0.95 7.58
CA SER A 24 11.97 -2.09 6.66
C SER A 24 11.18 -1.75 5.39
N ALA A 25 10.01 -1.13 5.55
CA ALA A 25 9.20 -0.64 4.43
C ALA A 25 10.00 0.32 3.54
N ILE A 26 10.60 1.34 4.14
CA ILE A 26 11.37 2.38 3.44
C ILE A 26 12.59 1.77 2.75
N ARG A 27 13.29 0.84 3.42
CA ARG A 27 14.46 0.16 2.85
C ARG A 27 14.10 -0.62 1.59
N ILE A 28 13.01 -1.39 1.62
CA ILE A 28 12.56 -2.16 0.45
C ILE A 28 12.18 -1.22 -0.70
N ILE A 29 11.38 -0.18 -0.43
CA ILE A 29 11.01 0.82 -1.46
C ILE A 29 12.25 1.46 -2.09
N ASN A 30 13.27 1.79 -1.28
CA ASN A 30 14.49 2.42 -1.78
C ASN A 30 15.40 1.46 -2.57
N GLN A 31 15.36 0.17 -2.26
CA GLN A 31 16.12 -0.87 -2.95
C GLN A 31 15.51 -1.28 -4.29
N GLU A 32 14.29 -0.84 -4.59
CA GLU A 32 13.71 -1.01 -5.92
C GLU A 32 14.57 -0.36 -7.00
N ASP A 33 14.78 -1.08 -8.11
CA ASP A 33 15.51 -0.53 -9.25
C ASP A 33 14.69 0.58 -9.95
N ARG A 34 15.34 1.26 -10.89
CA ARG A 34 14.75 2.42 -11.57
C ARG A 34 13.41 2.11 -12.24
N ILE A 35 13.31 1.00 -12.96
CA ILE A 35 12.11 0.67 -13.73
C ILE A 35 10.93 0.48 -12.77
N HIS A 36 11.17 -0.20 -11.67
CA HIS A 36 10.09 -0.57 -10.77
C HIS A 36 9.71 0.54 -9.79
N ARG A 37 10.65 1.42 -9.43
CA ARG A 37 10.27 2.70 -8.80
C ARG A 37 9.37 3.53 -9.71
N THR A 38 9.61 3.53 -11.02
CA THR A 38 8.73 4.19 -11.99
C THR A 38 7.37 3.50 -12.04
N GLU A 39 7.30 2.17 -12.13
CA GLU A 39 6.04 1.42 -12.11
C GLU A 39 5.25 1.64 -10.83
N LEU A 40 5.92 1.67 -9.68
CA LEU A 40 5.31 1.98 -8.37
C LEU A 40 4.62 3.36 -8.40
N GLY A 41 5.32 4.37 -8.91
CA GLY A 41 4.78 5.72 -9.07
C GLY A 41 3.60 5.79 -10.06
N LEU A 42 3.72 5.12 -11.21
CA LEU A 42 2.65 5.09 -12.22
C LEU A 42 1.41 4.35 -11.72
N ALA A 43 1.59 3.21 -11.04
CA ALA A 43 0.50 2.44 -10.46
C ALA A 43 -0.23 3.21 -9.36
N LEU A 44 0.52 3.98 -8.55
CA LEU A 44 -0.02 4.85 -7.53
C LEU A 44 -0.83 6.00 -8.13
N ASP A 45 -0.27 6.71 -9.10
CA ASP A 45 -0.96 7.78 -9.83
C ASP A 45 -2.24 7.26 -10.52
N ASN A 46 -2.15 6.10 -11.16
CA ASN A 46 -3.30 5.45 -11.77
C ASN A 46 -4.37 5.08 -10.73
N ALA A 47 -3.99 4.56 -9.56
CA ALA A 47 -4.93 4.26 -8.48
C ALA A 47 -5.68 5.51 -8.01
N ILE A 48 -4.97 6.64 -7.86
CA ILE A 48 -5.55 7.94 -7.48
C ILE A 48 -6.49 8.44 -8.59
N LYS A 49 -6.02 8.51 -9.84
CA LYS A 49 -6.80 9.00 -11.00
C LYS A 49 -8.07 8.19 -11.24
N ARG A 50 -7.99 6.86 -11.14
CA ARG A 50 -9.14 5.95 -11.28
C ARG A 50 -10.02 5.90 -10.02
N LYS A 51 -9.66 6.62 -8.95
CA LYS A 51 -10.36 6.60 -7.65
C LYS A 51 -10.55 5.17 -7.15
N SER A 52 -9.51 4.35 -7.28
CA SER A 52 -9.57 2.96 -6.82
C SER A 52 -9.82 2.92 -5.32
N LYS A 53 -10.62 1.96 -4.85
CA LYS A 53 -10.75 1.70 -3.40
C LYS A 53 -9.47 1.10 -2.82
N GLY A 54 -8.71 0.39 -3.64
CA GLY A 54 -7.41 -0.19 -3.30
C GLY A 54 -6.80 -0.84 -4.53
N ARG A 55 -5.47 -0.90 -4.62
CA ARG A 55 -4.77 -1.52 -5.75
C ARG A 55 -3.62 -2.39 -5.22
N MET A 56 -3.58 -3.64 -5.65
CA MET A 56 -2.40 -4.48 -5.49
C MET A 56 -1.44 -4.23 -6.66
N LEU A 57 -0.16 -4.02 -6.36
CA LEU A 57 0.92 -4.19 -7.32
C LEU A 57 1.55 -5.55 -7.05
N LEU A 58 1.31 -6.48 -7.97
CA LEU A 58 1.78 -7.86 -7.85
C LEU A 58 3.31 -7.92 -7.80
N PRO A 59 3.88 -8.92 -7.11
CA PRO A 59 5.33 -9.09 -7.05
C PRO A 59 5.91 -9.29 -8.45
N LYS A 60 7.13 -8.80 -8.65
CA LYS A 60 7.93 -9.19 -9.82
C LYS A 60 8.22 -10.69 -9.77
N LYS A 61 8.70 -11.21 -10.91
CA LYS A 61 9.35 -12.51 -10.94
C LYS A 61 10.46 -12.54 -9.87
N ASP A 62 10.43 -13.56 -9.03
CA ASP A 62 11.38 -13.83 -7.93
C ASP A 62 11.36 -12.83 -6.75
N ALA A 63 10.57 -11.76 -6.82
CA ALA A 63 10.36 -10.88 -5.67
C ALA A 63 9.49 -11.57 -4.60
N LYS A 64 9.81 -11.28 -3.34
CA LYS A 64 9.07 -11.83 -2.19
C LYS A 64 8.17 -10.81 -1.51
N HIS A 65 8.13 -9.58 -2.03
CA HIS A 65 7.28 -8.50 -1.54
C HIS A 65 6.32 -8.00 -2.61
N MET A 66 5.22 -7.42 -2.17
CA MET A 66 4.24 -6.73 -3.01
C MET A 66 3.75 -5.45 -2.35
N TYR A 67 3.04 -4.63 -3.12
CA TYR A 67 2.50 -3.36 -2.62
C TYR A 67 0.97 -3.33 -2.64
N VAL A 68 0.39 -2.64 -1.67
CA VAL A 68 -1.03 -2.30 -1.62
C VAL A 68 -1.17 -0.79 -1.54
N PHE A 69 -1.80 -0.20 -2.54
CA PHE A 69 -2.11 1.22 -2.55
C PHE A 69 -3.54 1.46 -2.09
N MET A 70 -3.73 2.43 -1.20
CA MET A 70 -5.05 2.90 -0.76
C MET A 70 -5.16 4.41 -0.94
N PRO A 71 -5.89 4.89 -1.96
CA PRO A 71 -6.21 6.30 -2.07
C PRO A 71 -6.97 6.81 -0.83
N LEU A 72 -6.45 7.85 -0.21
CA LEU A 72 -7.03 8.51 0.95
C LEU A 72 -7.85 9.71 0.51
N THR A 73 -8.98 9.87 1.18
CA THR A 73 -9.90 11.00 1.05
C THR A 73 -10.32 11.43 2.46
N MET A 74 -11.01 12.55 2.58
CA MET A 74 -11.61 12.95 3.86
C MET A 74 -12.57 11.88 4.45
N LYS A 75 -13.11 10.98 3.62
CA LYS A 75 -14.11 9.98 4.04
C LYS A 75 -13.51 8.74 4.72
N ASN A 76 -12.31 8.33 4.32
CA ASN A 76 -11.60 7.16 4.86
C ASN A 76 -10.32 7.56 5.59
N TRP A 77 -10.26 8.84 6.01
CA TRP A 77 -9.15 9.36 6.78
C TRP A 77 -9.03 8.68 8.14
N ASP A 78 -10.18 8.63 8.82
CA ASP A 78 -10.30 8.11 10.16
C ASP A 78 -10.26 6.58 10.09
N GLY A 79 -9.42 5.96 10.91
CA GLY A 79 -9.15 4.53 10.83
C GLY A 79 -8.36 4.06 9.61
N LYS A 80 -7.75 4.96 8.82
CA LYS A 80 -6.96 4.58 7.62
C LYS A 80 -5.87 3.54 7.89
N GLU A 81 -5.21 3.61 9.04
CA GLU A 81 -4.15 2.65 9.43
C GLU A 81 -4.72 1.23 9.46
N LYS A 82 -5.84 1.05 10.17
CA LYS A 82 -6.52 -0.24 10.28
C LYS A 82 -7.09 -0.71 8.94
N GLU A 83 -7.66 0.19 8.14
CA GLU A 83 -8.17 -0.16 6.81
C GLU A 83 -7.04 -0.65 5.90
N LEU A 84 -5.90 0.06 5.90
CA LEU A 84 -4.74 -0.28 5.09
C LEU A 84 -4.13 -1.62 5.52
N GLU A 85 -4.00 -1.87 6.82
CA GLU A 85 -3.56 -3.14 7.38
C GLU A 85 -4.47 -4.29 6.93
N LEU A 86 -5.79 -4.18 7.09
CA LEU A 86 -6.74 -5.22 6.68
C LEU A 86 -6.66 -5.51 5.17
N ARG A 87 -6.48 -4.48 4.34
CA ARG A 87 -6.24 -4.67 2.90
C ARG A 87 -4.94 -5.42 2.64
N CYS A 88 -3.87 -5.17 3.41
CA CYS A 88 -2.61 -5.89 3.29
C CYS A 88 -2.74 -7.37 3.68
N ILE A 89 -3.52 -7.68 4.72
CA ILE A 89 -3.82 -9.06 5.14
C ILE A 89 -4.53 -9.83 4.01
N VAL A 90 -5.57 -9.24 3.42
CA VAL A 90 -6.26 -9.86 2.29
C VAL A 90 -5.34 -10.02 1.08
N ALA A 91 -4.51 -9.01 0.78
CA ALA A 91 -3.53 -9.10 -0.31
C ALA A 91 -2.52 -10.24 -0.09
N ARG A 92 -2.01 -10.41 1.14
CA ARG A 92 -1.11 -11.52 1.50
C ARG A 92 -1.78 -12.88 1.29
N TYR A 93 -3.04 -13.01 1.70
CA TYR A 93 -3.84 -14.23 1.53
C TYR A 93 -4.05 -14.59 0.05
N LEU A 94 -4.39 -13.60 -0.78
CA LEU A 94 -4.61 -13.81 -2.22
C LEU A 94 -3.32 -14.07 -3.01
N ASN A 95 -2.15 -13.81 -2.42
CA ASN A 95 -0.85 -13.96 -3.07
C ASN A 95 0.09 -14.84 -2.21
N PRO A 96 -0.11 -16.18 -2.20
CA PRO A 96 0.66 -17.09 -1.35
C PRO A 96 2.18 -17.07 -1.57
N SER A 97 2.63 -16.65 -2.77
CA SER A 97 4.04 -16.65 -3.19
C SER A 97 4.89 -15.52 -2.57
N VAL A 98 4.26 -14.49 -2.02
CA VAL A 98 4.94 -13.39 -1.32
C VAL A 98 5.06 -13.70 0.17
N ASN A 99 6.04 -13.13 0.86
CA ASN A 99 6.09 -13.13 2.33
C ASN A 99 5.97 -11.74 2.93
N THR A 100 6.12 -10.69 2.13
CA THR A 100 6.09 -9.31 2.61
C THR A 100 5.03 -8.51 1.86
N VAL A 101 4.25 -7.72 2.60
CA VAL A 101 3.29 -6.76 2.01
C VAL A 101 3.60 -5.38 2.56
N ILE A 102 3.72 -4.41 1.65
CA ILE A 102 3.91 -3.00 1.99
C ILE A 102 2.64 -2.23 1.60
N GLY A 103 1.93 -1.72 2.59
CA GLY A 103 0.78 -0.85 2.39
C GLY A 103 1.22 0.60 2.27
N ILE A 104 0.66 1.33 1.30
CA ILE A 104 0.88 2.76 1.10
C ILE A 104 -0.48 3.44 0.94
N GLY A 105 -0.87 4.21 1.95
CA GLY A 105 -1.98 5.15 1.88
C GLY A 105 -1.50 6.50 1.34
N ILE A 106 -2.20 7.07 0.36
CA ILE A 106 -1.88 8.42 -0.14
C ILE A 106 -3.13 9.19 -0.54
N GLY A 107 -3.20 10.47 -0.20
CA GLY A 107 -4.27 11.34 -0.65
C GLY A 107 -4.13 12.77 -0.18
N THR A 108 -5.24 13.48 -0.15
CA THR A 108 -5.31 14.87 0.33
C THR A 108 -6.42 15.03 1.37
N ASN A 109 -6.20 15.88 2.37
CA ASN A 109 -7.22 16.26 3.34
C ASN A 109 -8.25 17.28 2.79
N GLY A 110 -8.19 17.60 1.49
CA GLY A 110 -9.07 18.58 0.84
C GLY A 110 -8.70 20.04 1.10
N LYS A 111 -7.68 20.32 1.93
CA LYS A 111 -7.12 21.65 2.21
C LYS A 111 -5.79 21.91 1.52
N GLY A 112 -5.38 21.04 0.59
CA GLY A 112 -4.08 21.08 -0.08
C GLY A 112 -3.00 20.26 0.62
N ASP A 113 -3.19 19.87 1.89
CA ASP A 113 -2.20 19.02 2.56
C ASP A 113 -2.28 17.58 2.04
N SER A 114 -1.11 17.04 1.77
CA SER A 114 -0.96 15.66 1.37
C SER A 114 -0.86 14.76 2.59
N VAL A 115 -1.42 13.57 2.46
CA VAL A 115 -1.59 12.67 3.58
C VAL A 115 -1.17 11.30 3.16
N TYR A 116 -0.38 10.70 4.03
CA TYR A 116 0.31 9.47 3.78
C TYR A 116 0.16 8.53 4.96
N ASP A 117 0.16 7.25 4.66
CA ASP A 117 0.29 6.18 5.63
C ASP A 117 1.13 5.06 5.02
N ILE A 118 1.88 4.35 5.85
CA ILE A 118 2.71 3.23 5.40
C ILE A 118 2.69 2.14 6.46
N CYS A 119 2.46 0.91 6.01
CA CYS A 119 2.58 -0.27 6.88
C CYS A 119 3.44 -1.34 6.21
N TYR A 120 4.04 -2.17 7.06
CA TYR A 120 4.91 -3.27 6.68
C TYR A 120 4.45 -4.53 7.40
N HIS A 121 4.23 -5.59 6.64
CA HIS A 121 3.85 -6.89 7.18
C HIS A 121 4.75 -7.96 6.61
N TYR A 122 5.61 -8.53 7.46
CA TYR A 122 6.37 -9.73 7.16
C TYR A 122 5.64 -10.97 7.70
N ILE A 123 5.09 -11.75 6.78
CA ILE A 123 4.26 -12.94 7.03
C ILE A 123 4.83 -14.07 6.16
N PRO A 124 5.95 -14.71 6.59
CA PRO A 124 6.64 -15.75 5.82
C PRO A 124 5.77 -16.97 5.57
N GLU A 125 4.98 -17.37 6.56
CA GLU A 125 4.10 -18.52 6.50
C GLU A 125 2.70 -18.09 6.92
N THR A 126 1.69 -18.62 6.22
CA THR A 126 0.27 -18.38 6.53
C THR A 126 -0.30 -19.62 7.18
N SER A 127 -0.70 -19.53 8.45
CA SER A 127 -1.41 -20.58 9.14
C SER A 127 -2.85 -20.72 8.63
N ASP A 128 -3.51 -21.83 8.94
CA ASP A 128 -4.94 -22.03 8.64
C ASP A 128 -5.81 -20.96 9.31
N ASP A 129 -5.46 -20.53 10.52
CA ASP A 129 -6.15 -19.46 11.24
C ASP A 129 -5.99 -18.11 10.53
N PHE A 130 -4.78 -17.79 10.05
CA PHE A 130 -4.56 -16.59 9.22
C PHE A 130 -5.42 -16.62 7.95
N ILE A 131 -5.43 -17.76 7.24
CA ILE A 131 -6.21 -17.93 6.01
C ILE A 131 -7.71 -17.75 6.29
N LYS A 132 -8.20 -18.32 7.39
CA LYS A 132 -9.59 -18.19 7.81
C LYS A 132 -9.95 -16.72 8.07
N GLN A 133 -9.17 -16.03 8.90
CA GLN A 133 -9.42 -14.62 9.24
C GLN A 133 -9.32 -13.72 8.00
N ALA A 134 -8.32 -13.91 7.15
CA ALA A 134 -8.17 -13.13 5.92
C ALA A 134 -9.35 -13.32 4.96
N ARG A 135 -9.88 -14.55 4.88
CA ARG A 135 -11.09 -14.84 4.11
C ARG A 135 -12.33 -14.16 4.70
N GLU A 136 -12.50 -14.20 6.02
CA GLU A 136 -13.61 -13.50 6.71
C GLU A 136 -13.55 -11.99 6.45
N ILE A 137 -12.36 -11.37 6.59
CA ILE A 137 -12.12 -9.96 6.27
C ILE A 137 -12.48 -9.65 4.82
N GLN A 138 -12.07 -10.51 3.88
CA GLN A 138 -12.39 -10.32 2.47
C GLN A 138 -13.90 -10.36 2.21
N GLN A 139 -14.61 -11.32 2.82
CA GLN A 139 -16.05 -11.51 2.63
C GLN A 139 -16.87 -10.39 3.26
N GLU A 140 -16.50 -9.94 4.46
CA GLU A 140 -17.23 -8.88 5.17
C GLU A 140 -17.02 -7.50 4.56
N LEU A 141 -15.79 -7.21 4.10
CA LEU A 141 -15.40 -5.87 3.66
C LEU A 141 -15.30 -5.73 2.12
N GLY A 142 -15.41 -6.84 1.39
CA GLY A 142 -15.36 -6.88 -0.08
C GLY A 142 -13.99 -6.50 -0.65
N TYR A 143 -12.91 -6.62 0.13
CA TYR A 143 -11.57 -6.24 -0.31
C TYR A 143 -11.06 -7.18 -1.41
N PHE A 144 -10.82 -6.63 -2.60
CA PHE A 144 -10.29 -7.35 -3.76
C PHE A 144 -11.12 -8.57 -4.22
N GLU A 145 -12.42 -8.63 -3.90
CA GLU A 145 -13.28 -9.75 -4.30
C GLU A 145 -13.49 -9.81 -5.83
N ASN A 146 -13.57 -8.65 -6.49
CA ASN A 146 -13.76 -8.54 -7.95
C ASN A 146 -12.73 -7.57 -8.55
N PRO A 147 -11.43 -7.93 -8.57
CA PRO A 147 -10.39 -7.03 -9.02
C PRO A 147 -10.45 -6.84 -10.54
N LYS A 148 -10.29 -5.60 -10.99
CA LYS A 148 -10.00 -5.31 -12.40
C LYS A 148 -8.49 -5.39 -12.61
N TYR A 149 -8.07 -6.30 -13.49
CA TYR A 149 -6.69 -6.40 -13.91
C TYR A 149 -6.34 -5.27 -14.87
N SER A 150 -5.12 -4.75 -14.74
CA SER A 150 -4.56 -3.75 -15.65
C SER A 150 -3.14 -4.15 -16.00
N SER A 151 -2.72 -3.90 -17.24
CA SER A 151 -1.35 -4.09 -17.69
C SER A 151 -0.58 -2.78 -17.64
N ASN A 152 0.75 -2.85 -17.61
CA ASN A 152 1.60 -1.65 -17.62
C ASN A 152 1.46 -0.81 -18.92
N SER A 153 0.85 -1.38 -19.97
CA SER A 153 0.46 -0.62 -21.16
C SER A 153 -0.71 0.35 -20.94
N ASP A 154 -1.44 0.24 -19.83
CA ASP A 154 -2.62 1.07 -19.52
C ASP A 154 -2.26 2.45 -18.94
N TYR A 155 -0.97 2.71 -18.72
CA TYR A 155 -0.46 3.96 -18.14
C TYR A 155 1.02 4.17 -18.53
N SER A 156 1.33 5.31 -19.17
CA SER A 156 2.69 5.63 -19.61
C SER A 156 3.34 6.75 -18.78
N ILE A 157 4.67 6.85 -18.84
CA ILE A 157 5.42 7.98 -18.27
C ILE A 157 4.97 9.30 -18.91
N GLU A 158 4.60 9.29 -20.20
CA GLU A 158 4.15 10.47 -20.94
C GLU A 158 2.82 11.02 -20.39
N ASP A 159 2.01 10.15 -19.77
CA ASP A 159 0.74 10.51 -19.12
C ASP A 159 0.90 10.94 -17.65
N PHE A 160 2.11 10.84 -17.09
CA PHE A 160 2.39 11.21 -15.72
C PHE A 160 2.49 12.73 -15.58
N LYS A 161 1.42 13.34 -15.06
CA LYS A 161 1.32 14.78 -14.80
C LYS A 161 1.52 15.12 -13.32
N GLY A 162 2.16 14.21 -12.57
CA GLY A 162 2.17 14.20 -11.11
C GLY A 162 0.94 13.48 -10.52
N PHE A 163 0.98 13.17 -9.22
CA PHE A 163 -0.02 12.36 -8.49
C PHE A 163 -1.43 12.98 -8.38
N GLY A 164 -1.74 14.02 -9.17
CA GLY A 164 -3.01 14.74 -9.11
C GLY A 164 -3.28 15.45 -7.76
N ILE A 165 -2.26 15.54 -6.90
CA ILE A 165 -2.30 16.29 -5.64
C ILE A 165 -2.10 17.76 -6.01
N LYS A 166 -3.17 18.56 -5.94
CA LYS A 166 -3.08 20.02 -6.11
C LYS A 166 -2.61 20.62 -4.79
N TYR A 167 -1.48 21.33 -4.84
CA TYR A 167 -0.97 22.16 -3.74
C TYR A 167 -1.80 23.44 -3.60
#